data_AF-A0A7X7BJI4-F1
#
_entry.id   AF-A0A7X7BJI4-F1
#
_cell.length_a   1.000
_cell.length_b   1.000
_cell.length_c   1.000
_cell.angle_alpha   90.00
_cell.angle_beta   90.00
_cell.angle_gamma   90.00
#
_symmetry.space_group_name_H-M   'P 1'
#
loop_
_entity.id
_entity.type
_entity.pdbx_description
1 polymer ?
#
loop_
_entity_poly.entity_id
_entity_poly.type
_entity_poly.pdbx_seq_one_letter_code
_entity_poly.pdbx_strand_id
1 'polypeptide(L)'
;MDIKALIKQMTLEEKVSLLSGKNVWETQDIERLGIPSIMMADGPHGLRKQYDKQDNLGVNESVPATCFPTASLVACSFDRELIKKMGRALAEECIANDVDILLGPGINIKRSPLCGRNFEYFSEDPYLTGELAKAYITGVQSKGVGVSVKHYCCNNQETLRFISSSEVDERALREIYLYGFEEAVKTNPDTIMASYNRVNGEYVVESKKFLTDILRDEWGYQGLVVTDWGACNDRVDGLKNGQDLEMPSSFGINNRKVLEAVRSGKISEEVVDIAVERILTLVYKHQNKKVKN
;
A
#
# COMPACT_ATOMS: atom_id res chain seq x y z
N MET A 1 0.00 24.20 1.06
CA MET A 1 0.97 23.97 2.15
C MET A 1 2.31 23.65 1.52
N ASP A 2 3.39 24.26 1.99
CA ASP A 2 4.74 24.01 1.46
C ASP A 2 5.41 22.85 2.23
N ILE A 3 5.35 21.65 1.66
CA ILE A 3 5.90 20.42 2.26
C ILE A 3 7.42 20.52 2.41
N LYS A 4 8.12 21.13 1.45
CA LYS A 4 9.58 21.25 1.48
C LYS A 4 10.04 22.21 2.59
N ALA A 5 9.30 23.30 2.82
CA ALA A 5 9.55 24.18 3.95
C ALA A 5 9.29 23.49 5.30
N LEU A 6 8.32 22.58 5.38
CA LEU A 6 8.07 21.79 6.60
C LEU A 6 9.18 20.78 6.87
N ILE A 7 9.65 20.06 5.84
CA ILE A 7 10.75 19.08 5.96
C ILE A 7 12.03 19.75 6.48
N LYS A 8 12.32 20.99 6.06
CA LYS A 8 13.48 21.76 6.56
C LYS A 8 13.40 22.13 8.04
N GLN A 9 12.21 22.07 8.65
CA GLN A 9 12.02 22.33 10.09
C GLN A 9 12.11 21.06 10.94
N MET A 10 12.24 19.89 10.30
CA MET A 10 12.34 18.60 10.99
C MET A 10 13.77 18.31 11.41
N THR A 11 13.93 17.65 12.56
CA THR A 11 15.17 16.93 12.86
C THR A 11 15.24 15.65 12.03
N LEU A 12 16.43 15.06 11.92
CA LEU A 12 16.59 13.77 11.24
C LEU A 12 15.75 12.67 11.92
N GLU A 13 15.65 12.67 13.24
CA GLU A 13 14.84 11.71 14.00
C GLU A 13 13.35 11.84 13.70
N GLU A 14 12.85 13.06 13.52
CA GLU A 14 11.47 13.32 13.11
C GLU A 14 11.20 12.88 11.67
N LYS A 15 12.13 13.14 10.75
CA LYS A 15 12.03 12.64 9.38
C LYS A 15 11.97 11.12 9.34
N VAL A 16 12.86 10.47 10.08
CA VAL A 16 12.94 9.00 10.12
C VAL A 16 11.75 8.39 10.85
N SER A 17 11.17 9.04 11.86
CA SER A 17 10.00 8.49 12.55
C SER A 17 8.77 8.37 11.63
N LEU A 18 8.62 9.27 10.65
CA LEU A 18 7.55 9.23 9.65
C LEU A 18 7.64 8.03 8.70
N LEU A 19 8.83 7.44 8.56
CA LEU A 19 9.08 6.34 7.62
C LEU A 19 8.49 4.99 8.04
N SER A 20 7.87 4.92 9.22
CA SER A 20 7.25 3.72 9.77
C SER A 20 5.91 4.06 10.44
N GLY A 21 4.98 3.10 10.50
CA GLY A 21 3.78 3.25 11.32
C GLY A 21 4.10 3.51 12.80
N LYS A 22 3.23 4.26 13.49
CA LYS A 22 3.29 4.40 14.96
C LYS A 22 2.75 3.17 15.67
N ASN A 23 1.82 2.46 15.02
CA ASN A 23 1.20 1.24 15.51
C ASN A 23 0.90 0.30 14.33
N VAL A 24 -0.11 -0.56 14.47
CA VAL A 24 -0.47 -1.55 13.45
C VAL A 24 -1.11 -0.91 12.22
N TRP A 25 -1.88 0.17 12.39
CA TRP A 25 -2.79 0.67 11.36
C TRP A 25 -2.58 2.15 11.01
N GLU A 26 -1.77 2.86 11.78
CA GLU A 26 -1.64 4.31 11.65
C GLU A 26 -0.22 4.77 11.34
N THR A 27 -0.13 5.85 10.56
CA THR A 27 1.14 6.55 10.33
C THR A 27 1.60 7.29 11.59
N GLN A 28 2.89 7.59 11.65
CA GLN A 28 3.43 8.44 12.70
C GLN A 28 2.93 9.89 12.58
N ASP A 29 2.52 10.47 13.71
CA ASP A 29 2.22 11.89 13.88
C ASP A 29 3.40 12.64 14.50
N ILE A 30 3.47 13.96 14.28
CA ILE A 30 4.44 14.86 14.91
C ILE A 30 3.71 16.11 15.41
N GLU A 31 3.35 16.09 16.71
CA GLU A 31 2.59 17.15 17.36
C GLU A 31 3.27 18.53 17.25
N ARG A 32 4.60 18.59 17.45
CA ARG A 32 5.40 19.82 17.37
C ARG A 32 5.22 20.57 16.05
N LEU A 33 5.01 19.83 14.96
CA LEU A 33 4.87 20.34 13.60
C LEU A 33 3.41 20.30 13.10
N GLY A 34 2.47 19.87 13.94
CA GLY A 34 1.06 19.73 13.58
C GLY A 34 0.81 18.69 12.47
N ILE A 35 1.66 17.68 12.35
CA ILE A 35 1.51 16.59 11.37
C ILE A 35 0.59 15.53 11.99
N PRO A 36 -0.62 15.31 11.46
CA PRO A 36 -1.52 14.31 12.01
C PRO A 36 -1.16 12.90 11.54
N SER A 37 -1.75 11.92 12.23
CA SER A 37 -1.79 10.53 11.81
C SER A 37 -2.94 10.31 10.81
N ILE A 38 -2.73 9.42 9.84
CA ILE A 38 -3.81 8.85 9.01
C ILE A 38 -3.97 7.36 9.31
N MET A 39 -5.20 6.88 9.22
CA MET A 39 -5.55 5.50 9.51
C MET A 39 -5.70 4.67 8.23
N MET A 40 -5.07 3.50 8.24
CA MET A 40 -5.24 2.44 7.24
C MET A 40 -6.06 1.30 7.83
N ALA A 41 -6.91 0.66 7.04
CA ALA A 41 -7.62 -0.53 7.47
C ALA A 41 -7.82 -1.50 6.30
N ASP A 42 -7.86 -2.79 6.60
CA ASP A 42 -8.35 -3.79 5.64
C ASP A 42 -9.84 -3.56 5.31
N GLY A 43 -10.38 -4.06 4.21
CA GLY A 43 -9.67 -4.72 3.12
C GLY A 43 -10.50 -4.77 1.83
N PRO A 44 -10.22 -5.71 0.92
CA PRO A 44 -10.67 -5.65 -0.47
C PRO A 44 -12.18 -5.85 -0.71
N HIS A 45 -12.94 -6.34 0.27
CA HIS A 45 -14.38 -6.62 0.14
C HIS A 45 -15.18 -6.26 1.41
N GLY A 46 -14.74 -5.24 2.14
CA GLY A 46 -15.39 -4.76 3.35
C GLY A 46 -14.40 -4.05 4.26
N LEU A 47 -14.87 -3.02 4.97
CA LEU A 47 -14.06 -2.37 5.99
C LEU A 47 -13.90 -3.31 7.20
N ARG A 48 -12.67 -3.44 7.67
CA ARG A 48 -12.26 -4.17 8.87
C ARG A 48 -11.41 -3.26 9.75
N LYS A 49 -12.06 -2.30 10.41
CA LYS A 49 -11.46 -1.47 11.45
C LYS A 49 -11.68 -2.12 12.81
N GLN A 50 -10.62 -2.42 13.52
CA GLN A 50 -10.69 -2.94 14.89
C GLN A 50 -10.95 -1.82 15.89
N TYR A 51 -11.57 -2.17 17.02
CA TYR A 51 -11.72 -1.26 18.17
C TYR A 51 -10.36 -1.04 18.87
N ASP A 52 -10.30 -1.17 20.21
CA ASP A 52 -9.14 -0.78 21.01
C ASP A 52 -7.94 -1.71 20.87
N LYS A 53 -8.17 -3.01 20.66
CA LYS A 53 -7.11 -3.99 20.43
C LYS A 53 -6.91 -4.19 18.94
N GLN A 54 -5.74 -3.78 18.46
CA GLN A 54 -5.37 -3.85 17.07
C GLN A 54 -4.39 -5.00 16.84
N ASP A 55 -4.66 -5.83 15.84
CA ASP A 55 -3.79 -6.90 15.37
C ASP A 55 -3.93 -7.07 13.85
N ASN A 56 -2.82 -7.40 13.20
CA ASN A 56 -2.80 -7.63 11.76
C ASN A 56 -3.37 -9.01 11.35
N LEU A 57 -3.68 -9.90 12.30
CA LEU A 57 -4.27 -11.22 12.04
C LEU A 57 -5.80 -11.19 11.94
N GLY A 58 -6.44 -10.09 12.36
CA GLY A 58 -7.88 -9.93 12.38
C GLY A 58 -8.61 -10.72 13.46
N VAL A 59 -7.94 -11.02 14.57
CA VAL A 59 -8.54 -11.80 15.68
C VAL A 59 -9.43 -10.94 16.57
N ASN A 60 -9.12 -9.66 16.73
CA ASN A 60 -9.92 -8.75 17.54
C ASN A 60 -11.20 -8.26 16.84
N GLU A 61 -12.18 -7.89 17.65
CA GLU A 61 -13.49 -7.40 17.23
C GLU A 61 -13.36 -6.15 16.35
N SER A 62 -14.16 -6.10 15.28
CA SER A 62 -14.19 -5.00 14.33
C SER A 62 -15.51 -4.24 14.43
N VAL A 63 -15.47 -2.96 14.07
CA VAL A 63 -16.68 -2.16 13.89
C VAL A 63 -17.61 -2.87 12.89
N PRO A 64 -18.93 -2.86 13.11
CA PRO A 64 -19.88 -3.37 12.13
C PRO A 64 -19.72 -2.62 10.81
N ALA A 65 -19.55 -3.37 9.72
CA ALA A 65 -19.44 -2.84 8.37
C ALA A 65 -20.05 -3.83 7.38
N THR A 66 -20.41 -3.34 6.19
CA THR A 66 -20.90 -4.19 5.11
C THR A 66 -19.82 -5.16 4.62
N CYS A 67 -20.08 -6.47 4.73
CA CYS A 67 -19.28 -7.52 4.11
C CYS A 67 -19.77 -7.77 2.69
N PHE A 68 -19.05 -7.26 1.70
CA PHE A 68 -19.39 -7.42 0.29
C PHE A 68 -18.98 -8.81 -0.22
N PRO A 69 -19.54 -9.27 -1.36
CA PRO A 69 -19.03 -10.44 -2.04
C PRO A 69 -17.53 -10.29 -2.35
N THR A 70 -16.78 -11.38 -2.25
CA THR A 70 -15.33 -11.37 -2.45
C THR A 70 -14.96 -11.02 -3.89
N ALA A 71 -13.72 -10.58 -4.13
CA ALA A 71 -13.23 -10.20 -5.45
C ALA A 71 -13.47 -11.30 -6.51
N SER A 72 -13.33 -12.57 -6.12
CA SER A 72 -13.60 -13.70 -7.01
C SER A 72 -15.04 -13.78 -7.50
N LEU A 73 -16.01 -13.45 -6.63
CA LEU A 73 -17.43 -13.49 -6.98
C LEU A 73 -17.84 -12.24 -7.77
N VAL A 74 -17.40 -11.05 -7.35
CA VAL A 74 -17.74 -9.82 -8.08
C VAL A 74 -17.09 -9.77 -9.46
N ALA A 75 -15.95 -10.44 -9.67
CA ALA A 75 -15.35 -10.57 -10.99
C ALA A 75 -16.24 -11.32 -11.99
N CYS A 76 -17.06 -12.28 -11.52
CA CYS A 76 -18.01 -13.00 -12.36
C CYS A 76 -19.13 -12.10 -12.92
N SER A 77 -19.29 -10.88 -12.41
CA SER A 77 -20.26 -9.92 -12.97
C SER A 77 -19.78 -9.30 -14.29
N PHE A 78 -18.47 -9.21 -14.51
CA PHE A 78 -17.85 -8.43 -15.60
C PHE A 78 -18.35 -6.96 -15.66
N ASP A 79 -18.91 -6.44 -14.56
CA ASP A 79 -19.61 -5.15 -14.52
C ASP A 79 -18.76 -4.09 -13.79
N ARG A 80 -18.08 -3.26 -14.57
CA ARG A 80 -17.26 -2.15 -14.06
C ARG A 80 -18.08 -1.14 -13.26
N GLU A 81 -19.32 -0.84 -13.66
CA GLU A 81 -20.14 0.15 -12.95
C GLU A 81 -20.63 -0.41 -11.62
N LEU A 82 -20.92 -1.72 -11.54
CA LEU A 82 -21.21 -2.40 -10.28
C LEU A 82 -20.01 -2.35 -9.32
N ILE A 83 -18.79 -2.65 -9.79
CA ILE A 83 -17.58 -2.57 -8.96
C ILE A 83 -17.33 -1.13 -8.48
N LYS A 84 -17.53 -0.14 -9.36
CA LYS A 84 -17.39 1.28 -9.00
C LYS A 84 -18.43 1.71 -7.95
N LYS A 85 -19.66 1.21 -8.05
CA LYS A 85 -20.71 1.44 -7.03
C LYS A 85 -20.32 0.80 -5.69
N MET A 86 -19.80 -0.43 -5.71
CA MET A 86 -19.27 -1.09 -4.51
C MET A 86 -18.13 -0.28 -3.88
N GLY A 87 -17.18 0.21 -4.68
CA GLY A 87 -16.09 1.07 -4.21
C GLY A 87 -16.58 2.36 -3.52
N ARG A 88 -17.63 2.99 -4.03
CA ARG A 88 -18.25 4.17 -3.38
C ARG A 88 -18.85 3.83 -2.02
N ALA A 89 -19.55 2.70 -1.91
CA ALA A 89 -20.14 2.26 -0.65
C ALA A 89 -19.06 1.92 0.39
N LEU A 90 -17.98 1.25 -0.03
CA LEU A 90 -16.81 1.00 0.82
C LEU A 90 -16.20 2.30 1.36
N ALA A 91 -16.08 3.33 0.52
CA ALA A 91 -15.56 4.62 0.95
C ALA A 91 -16.50 5.34 1.95
N GLU A 92 -17.82 5.20 1.80
CA GLU A 92 -18.78 5.75 2.76
C GLU A 92 -18.61 5.11 4.15
N GLU A 93 -18.39 3.79 4.21
CA GLU A 93 -18.07 3.07 5.46
C GLU A 93 -16.73 3.54 6.05
N CYS A 94 -15.70 3.74 5.22
CA CYS A 94 -14.41 4.29 5.66
C CYS A 94 -14.56 5.68 6.27
N ILE A 95 -15.32 6.58 5.62
CA ILE A 95 -15.57 7.94 6.12
C ILE A 95 -16.32 7.90 7.45
N ALA A 96 -17.35 7.07 7.57
CA ALA A 96 -18.12 6.91 8.80
C ALA A 96 -17.27 6.36 9.97
N ASN A 97 -16.13 5.77 9.67
CA ASN A 97 -15.23 5.14 10.62
C ASN A 97 -13.83 5.77 10.65
N ASP A 98 -13.65 7.01 10.17
CA ASP A 98 -12.38 7.75 10.20
C ASP A 98 -11.17 7.02 9.57
N VAL A 99 -11.40 6.24 8.51
CA VAL A 99 -10.36 5.54 7.76
C VAL A 99 -9.99 6.32 6.50
N ASP A 100 -8.70 6.62 6.38
CA ASP A 100 -8.15 7.42 5.28
C ASP A 100 -7.76 6.55 4.08
N ILE A 101 -7.19 5.35 4.32
CA ILE A 101 -6.74 4.42 3.29
C ILE A 101 -7.36 3.03 3.50
N LEU A 102 -8.07 2.54 2.48
CA LEU A 102 -8.57 1.16 2.44
C LEU A 102 -7.53 0.24 1.78
N LEU A 103 -7.12 -0.82 2.48
CA LEU A 103 -6.11 -1.77 1.99
C LEU A 103 -6.70 -2.77 0.98
N GLY A 104 -7.02 -2.26 -0.21
CA GLY A 104 -7.45 -3.03 -1.36
C GLY A 104 -7.53 -2.14 -2.61
N PRO A 105 -7.79 -2.71 -3.80
CA PRO A 105 -8.15 -4.10 -4.02
C PRO A 105 -6.95 -5.05 -4.09
N GLY A 106 -7.20 -6.34 -3.86
CA GLY A 106 -6.27 -7.42 -4.15
C GLY A 106 -6.32 -7.81 -5.63
N ILE A 107 -5.21 -7.71 -6.35
CA ILE A 107 -5.15 -7.87 -7.80
C ILE A 107 -4.06 -8.85 -8.28
N ASN A 108 -3.56 -9.71 -7.40
CA ASN A 108 -2.66 -10.78 -7.83
C ASN A 108 -3.39 -11.77 -8.76
N ILE A 109 -2.69 -12.23 -9.80
CA ILE A 109 -3.22 -13.22 -10.73
C ILE A 109 -3.48 -14.57 -10.04
N LYS A 110 -4.62 -15.18 -10.33
CA LYS A 110 -4.95 -16.55 -9.91
C LYS A 110 -4.16 -17.60 -10.70
N ARG A 111 -2.83 -17.62 -10.53
CA ARG A 111 -1.91 -18.53 -11.24
C ARG A 111 -2.29 -20.01 -11.07
N SER A 112 -2.70 -20.38 -9.86
CA SER A 112 -3.13 -21.73 -9.50
C SER A 112 -4.40 -21.62 -8.68
N PRO A 113 -5.38 -22.52 -8.86
CA PRO A 113 -6.61 -22.53 -8.06
C PRO A 113 -6.34 -22.77 -6.57
N LEU A 114 -5.16 -23.30 -6.21
CA LEU A 114 -4.80 -23.67 -4.83
C LEU A 114 -4.27 -22.51 -3.97
N CYS A 115 -4.12 -21.31 -4.54
CA CYS A 115 -3.70 -20.16 -3.74
C CYS A 115 -4.80 -19.81 -2.72
N GLY A 116 -4.44 -19.80 -1.43
CA GLY A 116 -5.37 -19.57 -0.32
C GLY A 116 -6.04 -18.20 -0.33
N ARG A 117 -5.53 -17.23 -1.10
CA ARG A 117 -6.08 -15.87 -1.24
C ARG A 117 -6.82 -15.63 -2.54
N ASN A 118 -7.03 -16.66 -3.37
CA ASN A 118 -7.78 -16.50 -4.63
C ASN A 118 -9.18 -15.92 -4.45
N PHE A 119 -9.82 -16.11 -3.29
CA PHE A 119 -11.15 -15.55 -3.04
C PHE A 119 -11.14 -14.00 -3.09
N GLU A 120 -10.05 -13.36 -2.66
CA GLU A 120 -9.91 -11.90 -2.61
C GLU A 120 -9.15 -11.31 -3.81
N TYR A 121 -8.85 -12.11 -4.83
CA TYR A 121 -8.33 -11.66 -6.12
C TYR A 121 -9.39 -11.76 -7.22
N PHE A 122 -9.32 -10.89 -8.23
CA PHE A 122 -10.33 -10.84 -9.30
C PHE A 122 -10.28 -12.04 -10.25
N SER A 123 -9.21 -12.22 -11.02
CA SER A 123 -9.16 -13.19 -12.12
C SER A 123 -7.78 -13.83 -12.32
N GLU A 124 -7.74 -14.90 -13.11
CA GLU A 124 -6.51 -15.38 -13.76
C GLU A 124 -6.11 -14.53 -14.99
N ASP A 125 -7.07 -13.78 -15.54
CA ASP A 125 -6.87 -12.92 -16.70
C ASP A 125 -6.39 -11.51 -16.28
N PRO A 126 -5.27 -11.02 -16.83
CA PRO A 126 -4.73 -9.71 -16.49
C PRO A 126 -5.61 -8.55 -16.94
N TYR A 127 -6.31 -8.68 -18.08
CA TYR A 127 -7.16 -7.61 -18.60
C TYR A 127 -8.38 -7.39 -17.71
N LEU A 128 -9.13 -8.45 -17.40
CA LEU A 128 -10.27 -8.39 -16.49
C LEU A 128 -9.83 -7.88 -15.11
N THR A 129 -8.70 -8.35 -14.59
CA THR A 129 -8.15 -7.90 -13.31
C THR A 129 -7.86 -6.40 -13.32
N GLY A 130 -7.19 -5.88 -14.36
CA GLY A 130 -6.90 -4.46 -14.51
C GLY A 130 -8.16 -3.61 -14.63
N GLU A 131 -9.11 -4.01 -15.48
CA GLU A 131 -10.36 -3.28 -15.71
C GLU A 131 -11.23 -3.15 -14.45
N LEU A 132 -11.36 -4.24 -13.68
CA LEU A 132 -12.12 -4.22 -12.43
C LEU A 132 -11.36 -3.48 -11.31
N ALA A 133 -10.03 -3.59 -11.27
CA ALA A 133 -9.22 -2.81 -10.35
C ALA A 133 -9.40 -1.31 -10.58
N LYS A 134 -9.33 -0.83 -11.83
CA LYS A 134 -9.55 0.57 -12.19
C LYS A 134 -10.93 1.05 -11.72
N ALA A 135 -11.97 0.24 -11.92
CA ALA A 135 -13.33 0.56 -11.48
C ALA A 135 -13.42 0.67 -9.95
N TYR A 136 -12.83 -0.28 -9.22
CA TYR A 136 -12.79 -0.27 -7.75
C TYR A 136 -12.08 0.98 -7.23
N ILE A 137 -10.86 1.24 -7.71
CA ILE A 137 -10.03 2.36 -7.29
C ILE A 137 -10.76 3.68 -7.55
N THR A 138 -11.32 3.84 -8.74
CA THR A 138 -12.11 5.03 -9.10
C THR A 138 -13.32 5.20 -8.18
N GLY A 139 -14.01 4.10 -7.84
CA GLY A 139 -15.14 4.12 -6.93
C GLY A 139 -14.77 4.65 -5.54
N VAL A 140 -13.76 4.03 -4.92
CA VAL A 140 -13.30 4.40 -3.56
C VAL A 140 -12.76 5.84 -3.54
N GLN A 141 -11.82 6.16 -4.44
CA GLN A 141 -11.17 7.48 -4.46
C GLN A 141 -12.12 8.63 -4.84
N SER A 142 -13.27 8.35 -5.49
CA SER A 142 -14.27 9.38 -5.81
C SER A 142 -14.92 10.03 -4.60
N LYS A 143 -14.87 9.38 -3.43
CA LYS A 143 -15.37 9.91 -2.15
C LYS A 143 -14.26 10.48 -1.27
N GLY A 144 -13.03 10.40 -1.74
CA GLY A 144 -11.86 10.99 -1.10
C GLY A 144 -11.09 10.07 -0.17
N VAL A 145 -11.49 8.81 -0.02
CA VAL A 145 -10.73 7.74 0.67
C VAL A 145 -9.69 7.17 -0.29
N GLY A 146 -8.47 6.94 0.17
CA GLY A 146 -7.41 6.35 -0.63
C GLY A 146 -7.50 4.83 -0.68
N VAL A 147 -6.75 4.23 -1.60
CA VAL A 147 -6.64 2.77 -1.76
C VAL A 147 -5.20 2.31 -1.60
N SER A 148 -5.05 1.01 -1.31
CA SER A 148 -3.76 0.30 -1.39
C SER A 148 -3.87 -0.90 -2.32
N VAL A 149 -3.47 -0.71 -3.58
CA VAL A 149 -3.49 -1.79 -4.58
C VAL A 149 -2.44 -2.83 -4.19
N LYS A 150 -2.86 -4.11 -4.07
CA LYS A 150 -2.01 -5.14 -3.45
C LYS A 150 -2.10 -6.51 -4.13
N HIS A 151 -1.10 -7.37 -4.04
CA HIS A 151 0.25 -7.16 -3.50
C HIS A 151 1.22 -7.09 -4.68
N TYR A 152 1.88 -5.96 -4.84
CA TYR A 152 2.81 -5.71 -5.94
C TYR A 152 4.16 -6.36 -5.64
N CYS A 153 4.57 -7.45 -6.29
CA CYS A 153 3.88 -8.25 -7.31
C CYS A 153 4.15 -9.76 -7.11
N CYS A 154 3.58 -10.60 -7.97
CA CYS A 154 3.83 -12.06 -8.02
C CYS A 154 3.59 -12.83 -6.70
N ASN A 155 2.71 -12.32 -5.83
CA ASN A 155 2.31 -12.98 -4.58
C ASN A 155 1.16 -13.96 -4.82
N ASN A 156 1.44 -15.05 -5.54
CA ASN A 156 0.42 -15.96 -6.07
C ASN A 156 0.29 -17.28 -5.29
N GLN A 157 0.91 -17.39 -4.12
CA GLN A 157 0.76 -18.53 -3.20
C GLN A 157 1.02 -18.10 -1.75
N GLU A 158 0.36 -18.77 -0.80
CA GLU A 158 0.56 -18.48 0.63
C GLU A 158 1.70 -19.26 1.25
N THR A 159 1.97 -20.46 0.74
CA THR A 159 3.02 -21.33 1.27
C THR A 159 4.37 -20.61 1.21
N LEU A 160 4.92 -20.36 2.40
CA LEU A 160 6.21 -19.70 2.60
C LEU A 160 6.32 -18.32 1.93
N ARG A 161 5.23 -17.55 1.81
CA ARG A 161 5.20 -16.26 1.09
C ARG A 161 6.24 -15.23 1.54
N PHE A 162 6.71 -15.31 2.79
CA PHE A 162 7.76 -14.44 3.34
C PHE A 162 9.17 -14.76 2.82
N ILE A 163 9.38 -15.94 2.26
CA ILE A 163 10.71 -16.41 1.85
C ILE A 163 10.71 -17.08 0.48
N SER A 164 9.56 -17.32 -0.15
CA SER A 164 9.51 -17.92 -1.48
C SER A 164 10.07 -16.95 -2.54
N SER A 165 10.54 -17.51 -3.65
CA SER A 165 10.91 -16.72 -4.83
C SER A 165 10.06 -17.17 -6.01
N SER A 166 9.37 -16.22 -6.63
CA SER A 166 8.59 -16.41 -7.85
C SER A 166 9.53 -16.25 -9.03
N GLU A 167 9.94 -17.37 -9.63
CA GLU A 167 10.80 -17.38 -10.82
C GLU A 167 9.95 -17.23 -12.08
N VAL A 168 10.14 -16.12 -12.81
CA VAL A 168 9.30 -15.73 -13.94
C VAL A 168 10.12 -14.96 -14.97
N ASP A 169 9.94 -15.29 -16.24
CA ASP A 169 10.58 -14.56 -17.33
C ASP A 169 9.94 -13.18 -17.54
N GLU A 170 10.66 -12.27 -18.19
CA GLU A 170 10.23 -10.88 -18.36
C GLU A 170 8.91 -10.77 -19.13
N ARG A 171 8.66 -11.67 -20.10
CA ARG A 171 7.43 -11.62 -20.89
C ARG A 171 6.21 -11.97 -20.04
N ALA A 172 6.27 -13.09 -19.32
CA ALA A 172 5.19 -13.48 -18.41
C ALA A 172 5.02 -12.44 -17.28
N LEU A 173 6.12 -11.90 -16.76
CA LEU A 173 6.10 -10.83 -15.75
C LEU A 173 5.29 -9.63 -16.25
N ARG A 174 5.60 -9.11 -17.44
CA ARG A 174 4.96 -7.93 -18.03
C ARG A 174 3.52 -8.19 -18.47
N GLU A 175 3.29 -9.25 -19.25
CA GLU A 175 1.99 -9.51 -19.87
C GLU A 175 0.94 -10.02 -18.86
N ILE A 176 1.35 -10.71 -17.78
CA ILE A 176 0.42 -11.36 -16.85
C ILE A 176 0.44 -10.68 -15.47
N TYR A 177 1.58 -10.66 -14.79
CA TYR A 177 1.62 -10.33 -13.36
C TYR A 177 1.68 -8.83 -13.09
N LEU A 178 2.25 -8.05 -14.01
CA LEU A 178 2.40 -6.59 -13.89
C LEU A 178 1.30 -5.82 -14.61
N TYR A 179 0.72 -6.36 -15.69
CA TYR A 179 -0.29 -5.68 -16.50
C TYR A 179 -1.44 -5.06 -15.67
N GLY A 180 -2.00 -5.83 -14.72
CA GLY A 180 -3.07 -5.32 -13.86
C GLY A 180 -2.65 -4.15 -12.98
N PHE A 181 -1.40 -4.13 -12.51
CA PHE A 181 -0.85 -3.02 -11.72
C PHE A 181 -0.53 -1.80 -12.59
N GLU A 182 -0.02 -2.01 -13.82
CA GLU A 182 0.19 -0.94 -14.80
C GLU A 182 -1.13 -0.22 -15.09
N GLU A 183 -2.21 -0.96 -15.34
CA GLU A 183 -3.54 -0.40 -15.52
C GLU A 183 -4.06 0.31 -14.27
N ALA A 184 -3.82 -0.26 -13.08
CA ALA A 184 -4.21 0.36 -11.82
C ALA A 184 -3.49 1.71 -11.60
N VAL A 185 -2.19 1.82 -11.90
CA VAL A 185 -1.39 3.05 -11.75
C VAL A 185 -1.98 4.21 -12.56
N LYS A 186 -2.58 3.94 -13.72
CA LYS A 186 -3.26 4.97 -14.55
C LYS A 186 -4.43 5.66 -13.83
N THR A 187 -4.94 5.08 -12.74
CA THR A 187 -5.98 5.68 -11.89
C THR A 187 -5.44 6.47 -10.69
N ASN A 188 -4.11 6.60 -10.59
CA ASN A 188 -3.40 7.27 -9.50
C ASN A 188 -3.87 6.77 -8.11
N PRO A 189 -3.71 5.48 -7.78
CA PRO A 189 -3.98 4.99 -6.45
C PRO A 189 -3.08 5.70 -5.44
N ASP A 190 -3.62 6.04 -4.28
CA ASP A 190 -2.87 6.73 -3.23
C ASP A 190 -1.66 5.92 -2.74
N THR A 191 -1.85 4.61 -2.63
CA THR A 191 -0.79 3.70 -2.20
C THR A 191 -0.78 2.41 -3.03
N ILE A 192 0.40 1.79 -3.10
CA ILE A 192 0.62 0.43 -3.59
C ILE A 192 1.34 -0.34 -2.50
N MET A 193 0.84 -1.54 -2.19
CA MET A 193 1.44 -2.41 -1.19
C MET A 193 2.39 -3.40 -1.85
N ALA A 194 3.67 -3.31 -1.50
CA ALA A 194 4.68 -4.23 -2.00
C ALA A 194 4.59 -5.60 -1.31
N SER A 195 4.78 -6.68 -2.07
CA SER A 195 4.57 -8.05 -1.60
C SER A 195 5.69 -8.59 -0.72
N TYR A 196 5.37 -9.65 0.02
CA TYR A 196 6.31 -10.38 0.88
C TYR A 196 7.41 -11.12 0.11
N ASN A 197 7.07 -11.68 -1.05
CA ASN A 197 7.89 -12.67 -1.72
C ASN A 197 9.07 -12.04 -2.48
N ARG A 198 9.98 -12.92 -2.90
CA ARG A 198 11.00 -12.57 -3.90
C ARG A 198 10.46 -12.79 -5.30
N VAL A 199 11.02 -12.08 -6.27
CA VAL A 199 10.83 -12.34 -7.70
C VAL A 199 12.21 -12.42 -8.33
N ASN A 200 12.52 -13.57 -8.94
CA ASN A 200 13.85 -13.86 -9.50
C ASN A 200 14.99 -13.61 -8.49
N GLY A 201 14.77 -14.00 -7.23
CA GLY A 201 15.77 -13.94 -6.14
C GLY A 201 15.79 -12.66 -5.30
N GLU A 202 15.10 -11.59 -5.70
CA GLU A 202 15.11 -10.30 -4.99
C GLU A 202 13.75 -10.01 -4.33
N TYR A 203 13.74 -9.53 -3.09
CA TYR A 203 12.49 -9.13 -2.41
C TYR A 203 11.87 -7.91 -3.09
N VAL A 204 10.58 -8.01 -3.44
CA VAL A 204 9.91 -6.91 -4.17
C VAL A 204 9.90 -5.62 -3.36
N VAL A 205 9.70 -5.74 -2.05
CA VAL A 205 9.64 -4.63 -1.08
C VAL A 205 10.92 -3.78 -1.00
N GLU A 206 12.03 -4.28 -1.52
CA GLU A 206 13.32 -3.58 -1.51
C GLU A 206 14.02 -3.59 -2.87
N SER A 207 13.32 -3.97 -3.94
CA SER A 207 13.90 -4.07 -5.29
C SER A 207 13.84 -2.75 -6.04
N LYS A 208 15.00 -2.27 -6.50
CA LYS A 208 15.08 -1.09 -7.37
C LYS A 208 14.33 -1.32 -8.69
N LYS A 209 14.44 -2.53 -9.26
CA LYS A 209 13.76 -2.91 -10.50
C LYS A 209 12.25 -2.68 -10.36
N PHE A 210 11.65 -3.18 -9.28
CA PHE A 210 10.20 -3.12 -9.13
C PHE A 210 9.69 -1.78 -8.64
N LEU A 211 10.33 -1.19 -7.62
CA LEU A 211 9.79 -0.02 -6.92
C LEU A 211 10.18 1.33 -7.53
N THR A 212 11.29 1.38 -8.27
CA THR A 212 11.74 2.60 -8.96
C THR A 212 11.66 2.42 -10.46
N ASP A 213 12.41 1.48 -11.04
CA ASP A 213 12.59 1.42 -12.50
C ASP A 213 11.26 1.18 -13.21
N ILE A 214 10.52 0.14 -12.82
CA ILE A 214 9.21 -0.15 -13.40
C ILE A 214 8.15 0.82 -12.88
N LEU A 215 7.97 0.87 -11.55
CA LEU A 215 6.80 1.54 -10.99
C LEU A 215 6.84 3.06 -11.19
N ARG A 216 8.00 3.70 -11.02
CA ARG A 216 8.12 5.17 -11.06
C ARG A 216 8.67 5.67 -12.38
N ASP A 217 9.76 5.10 -12.88
CA ASP A 217 10.43 5.63 -14.06
C ASP A 217 9.70 5.24 -15.34
N GLU A 218 9.26 3.98 -15.47
CA GLU A 218 8.49 3.53 -16.62
C GLU A 218 7.00 3.92 -16.54
N TRP A 219 6.33 3.64 -15.41
CA TRP A 219 4.87 3.86 -15.30
C TRP A 219 4.48 5.22 -14.73
N GLY A 220 5.42 6.00 -14.20
CA GLY A 220 5.14 7.34 -13.69
C GLY A 220 4.39 7.38 -12.36
N TYR A 221 4.41 6.31 -11.55
CA TYR A 221 3.67 6.27 -10.28
C TYR A 221 4.16 7.33 -9.27
N GLN A 222 3.24 8.22 -8.87
CA GLN A 222 3.52 9.32 -7.94
C GLN A 222 3.05 9.05 -6.50
N GLY A 223 2.32 7.97 -6.27
CA GLY A 223 1.82 7.63 -4.94
C GLY A 223 2.88 7.04 -4.01
N LEU A 224 2.40 6.60 -2.84
CA LEU A 224 3.24 6.02 -1.79
C LEU A 224 3.40 4.50 -2.00
N VAL A 225 4.59 3.97 -1.78
CA VAL A 225 4.80 2.52 -1.64
C VAL A 225 4.83 2.17 -0.16
N VAL A 226 3.92 1.29 0.24
CA VAL A 226 3.83 0.74 1.60
C VAL A 226 4.25 -0.73 1.60
N THR A 227 4.90 -1.19 2.66
CA THR A 227 5.19 -2.62 2.80
C THR A 227 3.92 -3.40 3.11
N ASP A 228 3.80 -4.65 2.67
CA ASP A 228 2.91 -5.57 3.37
C ASP A 228 3.39 -5.73 4.83
N TRP A 229 2.50 -6.15 5.73
CA TRP A 229 2.70 -6.09 7.16
C TRP A 229 3.86 -7.00 7.60
N GLY A 230 5.00 -6.40 7.89
CA GLY A 230 6.22 -7.13 8.27
C GLY A 230 7.03 -7.68 7.08
N ALA A 231 6.79 -7.17 5.87
CA ALA A 231 7.56 -7.57 4.69
C ALA A 231 8.96 -6.95 4.63
N CYS A 232 9.25 -5.90 5.39
CA CYS A 232 10.53 -5.18 5.34
C CYS A 232 11.71 -6.06 5.79
N ASN A 233 12.58 -6.47 4.87
CA ASN A 233 13.78 -7.27 5.18
C ASN A 233 15.00 -6.36 5.44
N ASP A 234 15.39 -5.52 4.48
CA ASP A 234 16.40 -4.47 4.60
C ASP A 234 15.78 -3.08 4.40
N ARG A 235 15.62 -2.34 5.50
CA ARG A 235 15.02 -1.00 5.45
C ARG A 235 15.87 0.00 4.67
N VAL A 236 17.19 -0.09 4.74
CA VAL A 236 18.08 0.92 4.16
C VAL A 236 18.11 0.79 2.65
N ASP A 237 18.24 -0.44 2.14
CA ASP A 237 18.18 -0.68 0.70
C ASP A 237 16.75 -0.49 0.15
N GLY A 238 15.73 -0.92 0.90
CA GLY A 238 14.34 -0.64 0.53
C GLY A 238 14.06 0.85 0.38
N LEU A 239 14.49 1.68 1.33
CA LEU A 239 14.27 3.13 1.27
C LEU A 239 14.95 3.76 0.04
N LYS A 240 16.21 3.41 -0.24
CA LYS A 240 16.92 3.87 -1.45
C LYS A 240 16.19 3.49 -2.75
N ASN A 241 15.55 2.33 -2.74
CA ASN A 241 14.94 1.73 -3.91
C ASN A 241 13.46 2.11 -4.08
N GLY A 242 12.87 2.89 -3.17
CA GLY A 242 11.54 3.47 -3.31
C GLY A 242 10.48 2.93 -2.35
N GLN A 243 10.85 2.17 -1.32
CA GLN A 243 9.99 1.71 -0.22
C GLN A 243 9.75 2.86 0.78
N ASP A 244 8.70 3.65 0.57
CA ASP A 244 8.50 4.88 1.32
C ASP A 244 8.11 4.61 2.79
N LEU A 245 7.11 3.75 3.04
CA LEU A 245 6.51 3.52 4.37
C LEU A 245 6.58 2.06 4.81
N GLU A 246 7.21 1.82 5.96
CA GLU A 246 7.15 0.53 6.66
C GLU A 246 5.85 0.41 7.46
N MET A 247 5.11 -0.68 7.24
CA MET A 247 3.98 -1.08 8.07
C MET A 247 4.09 -2.56 8.50
N PRO A 248 3.64 -2.91 9.72
CA PRO A 248 3.30 -2.00 10.81
C PRO A 248 4.59 -1.40 11.42
N SER A 249 4.48 -0.73 12.58
CA SER A 249 5.66 -0.32 13.34
C SER A 249 6.62 -1.47 13.62
N SER A 250 7.92 -1.25 13.40
CA SER A 250 9.00 -2.13 13.88
C SER A 250 9.50 -1.75 15.29
N PHE A 251 8.73 -0.98 16.06
CA PHE A 251 9.12 -0.41 17.36
C PHE A 251 10.46 0.34 17.29
N GLY A 252 10.65 1.04 16.17
CA GLY A 252 11.84 1.84 15.88
C GLY A 252 13.10 1.05 15.53
N ILE A 253 13.05 -0.28 15.38
CA ILE A 253 14.21 -1.09 14.97
C ILE A 253 14.74 -0.60 13.62
N ASN A 254 13.87 -0.49 12.62
CA ASN A 254 14.29 -0.08 11.28
C ASN A 254 14.54 1.43 11.17
N ASN A 255 13.89 2.25 12.01
CA ASN A 255 14.22 3.68 12.15
C ASN A 255 15.66 3.89 12.63
N ARG A 256 16.12 3.11 13.63
CA ARG A 256 17.52 3.17 14.09
C ARG A 256 18.50 2.82 12.98
N LYS A 257 18.22 1.78 12.18
CA LYS A 257 19.07 1.41 11.04
C LYS A 257 19.17 2.53 9.99
N VAL A 258 18.07 3.23 9.71
CA VAL A 258 18.07 4.38 8.78
C VAL A 258 18.90 5.53 9.37
N LEU A 259 18.70 5.87 10.65
CA LEU A 259 19.49 6.91 11.32
C LEU A 259 21.00 6.62 11.27
N GLU A 260 21.40 5.38 11.57
CA GLU A 260 22.79 4.94 11.49
C GLU A 260 23.33 5.01 10.06
N ALA A 261 22.52 4.62 9.06
CA ALA A 261 22.91 4.67 7.65
C ALA A 261 23.11 6.11 7.16
N VAL A 262 22.28 7.07 7.58
CA VAL A 262 22.48 8.49 7.26
C VAL A 262 23.73 9.04 7.97
N ARG A 263 23.86 8.81 9.28
CA ARG A 263 24.98 9.33 10.08
C ARG A 263 26.35 8.77 9.65
N SER A 264 26.38 7.54 9.14
CA SER A 264 27.57 6.91 8.58
C SER A 264 27.85 7.27 7.11
N GLY A 265 26.92 7.94 6.44
CA GLY A 265 27.03 8.26 5.02
C GLY A 265 26.75 7.10 4.07
N LYS A 266 26.21 5.97 4.56
CA LYS A 266 25.75 4.85 3.70
C LYS A 266 24.60 5.30 2.78
N ILE A 267 23.76 6.20 3.26
CA ILE A 267 22.76 6.92 2.47
C ILE A 267 22.80 8.41 2.79
N SER A 268 22.32 9.23 1.87
CA SER A 268 22.20 10.67 2.09
C SER A 268 20.85 11.01 2.74
N GLU A 269 20.75 12.17 3.40
CA GLU A 269 19.50 12.64 4.00
C GLU A 269 18.44 12.94 2.94
N GLU A 270 18.83 13.28 1.71
CA GLU A 270 17.90 13.51 0.60
C GLU A 270 17.08 12.26 0.25
N VAL A 271 17.62 11.05 0.45
CA VAL A 271 16.87 9.79 0.29
C VAL A 271 15.72 9.72 1.29
N VAL A 272 15.95 10.17 2.53
CA VAL A 272 14.91 10.27 3.56
C VAL A 272 13.89 11.34 3.19
N ASP A 273 14.36 12.52 2.75
CA ASP A 273 13.48 13.65 2.39
C ASP A 273 12.50 13.31 1.27
N ILE A 274 12.91 12.52 0.27
CA ILE A 274 12.03 12.09 -0.82
C ILE A 274 10.87 11.23 -0.29
N ALA A 275 11.15 10.27 0.59
CA ALA A 275 10.12 9.43 1.19
C ALA A 275 9.20 10.23 2.11
N VAL A 276 9.76 11.13 2.93
CA VAL A 276 9.00 12.04 3.80
C VAL A 276 8.10 12.97 2.97
N GLU A 277 8.57 13.51 1.86
CA GLU A 277 7.77 14.36 0.96
C GLU A 277 6.53 13.61 0.44
N ARG A 278 6.69 12.34 0.04
CA ARG A 278 5.57 11.49 -0.40
C ARG A 278 4.59 11.17 0.74
N ILE A 279 5.10 10.83 1.93
CA ILE A 279 4.28 10.56 3.11
C ILE A 279 3.46 11.79 3.50
N LEU A 280 4.10 12.96 3.59
CA LEU A 280 3.42 14.21 3.93
C LEU A 280 2.42 14.61 2.86
N THR A 281 2.73 14.39 1.58
CA THR A 281 1.78 14.62 0.48
C THR A 281 0.52 13.80 0.67
N LEU A 282 0.65 12.52 1.05
CA LEU A 282 -0.48 11.65 1.36
C LEU A 282 -1.24 12.11 2.61
N VAL A 283 -0.55 12.39 3.72
CA VAL A 283 -1.15 12.84 4.98
C VAL A 283 -1.98 14.11 4.76
N TYR A 284 -1.41 15.12 4.09
CA TYR A 284 -2.13 16.37 3.82
C TYR A 284 -3.24 16.24 2.78
N LYS A 285 -3.16 15.28 1.86
CA LYS A 285 -4.27 14.96 0.95
C LYS A 285 -5.52 14.52 1.72
N HIS A 286 -5.35 13.79 2.82
CA HIS A 286 -6.44 13.25 3.63
C HIS A 286 -6.84 14.15 4.81
N GLN A 287 -5.91 14.90 5.40
CA GLN A 287 -6.21 15.88 6.44
C GLN A 287 -7.14 17.01 5.96
N ASN A 288 -6.88 17.57 4.77
CA ASN A 288 -7.64 18.70 4.23
C ASN A 288 -9.13 18.39 3.97
N LYS A 289 -9.51 17.10 4.02
CA LYS A 289 -10.89 16.65 3.82
C LYS A 289 -11.66 16.54 5.14
N LYS A 290 -10.99 16.18 6.25
CA LYS A 290 -11.61 16.11 7.59
C LYS A 290 -12.09 17.48 8.09
N VAL A 291 -11.56 18.59 7.54
CA VAL A 291 -11.96 19.97 7.89
C VAL A 291 -13.19 20.47 7.10
N LYS A 292 -13.59 19.77 6.02
CA LYS A 292 -14.67 20.21 5.11
C LYS A 292 -16.01 19.49 5.31
N ASN A 293 -16.06 18.52 6.20
CA ASN A 293 -17.29 17.83 6.63
C ASN A 293 -17.65 18.27 8.05
#